data_AF-A0A959KRQ9-F1
#
_entry.id   AF-A0A959KRQ9-F1
#
_cell.length_a   1.000
_cell.length_b   1.000
_cell.length_c   1.000
_cell.angle_alpha   90.00
_cell.angle_beta   90.00
_cell.angle_gamma   90.00
#
_symmetry.space_group_name_H-M   'P 1'
#
loop_
_entity.id
_entity.type
_entity.pdbx_description
1 polymer ?
#
loop_
_entity_poly.entity_id
_entity_poly.type
_entity_poly.pdbx_seq_one_letter_code
_entity_poly.pdbx_strand_id
1 'polypeptide(L)'
;GDVLIAADFGYYFVNSRAWNFFQRSDRNSKGEHGFPPKNPDMHGIFYAFGPAFREGLTIPAFENIHIYPLVCEILGLDTPEE
;
A
#
# COMPACT_ATOMS: atom_id res chain seq x y z
N GLY A 1 7.88 7.00 -18.63
CA GLY A 1 9.34 7.00 -18.39
C GLY A 1 9.89 5.70 -18.90
N ASP A 2 11.10 5.72 -19.45
CA ASP A 2 11.60 4.58 -20.23
C ASP A 2 12.34 3.54 -19.37
N VAL A 3 12.63 3.88 -18.12
CA VAL A 3 13.34 3.02 -17.16
C VAL A 3 12.69 3.11 -15.79
N LEU A 4 12.46 1.94 -15.17
CA LEU A 4 12.01 1.80 -13.78
C LEU A 4 13.14 1.16 -12.97
N ILE A 5 13.47 1.75 -11.82
CA ILE A 5 14.42 1.19 -10.86
C ILE A 5 13.64 0.94 -9.57
N ALA A 6 13.67 -0.31 -9.11
CA ALA A 6 13.05 -0.73 -7.86
C ALA A 6 14.16 -1.18 -6.89
N ALA A 7 14.09 -0.72 -5.65
CA ALA A 7 14.99 -1.18 -4.61
C ALA A 7 14.47 -2.49 -4.00
N ASP A 8 15.37 -3.38 -3.64
CA ASP A 8 15.03 -4.54 -2.82
C ASP A 8 14.56 -4.09 -1.43
N PHE A 9 13.75 -4.93 -0.78
CA PHE A 9 13.19 -4.61 0.53
C PHE A 9 14.28 -4.27 1.56
N GLY A 10 14.12 -3.15 2.25
CA GLY A 10 15.10 -2.62 3.21
C GLY A 10 16.21 -1.75 2.61
N TYR A 11 16.28 -1.63 1.28
CA TYR A 11 17.20 -0.73 0.59
C TYR A 11 16.45 0.46 -0.02
N TYR A 12 17.14 1.58 -0.18
CA TYR A 12 16.58 2.78 -0.80
C TYR A 12 17.69 3.55 -1.52
N PHE A 13 17.32 4.22 -2.61
CA PHE A 13 18.25 5.05 -3.36
C PHE A 13 18.26 6.46 -2.79
N VAL A 14 19.44 6.97 -2.48
CA VAL A 14 19.64 8.36 -2.05
C VAL A 14 20.70 9.04 -2.89
N ASN A 15 20.54 10.35 -3.07
CA ASN A 15 21.63 11.16 -3.61
C ASN A 15 22.71 11.42 -2.55
N SER A 16 23.89 11.85 -2.99
CA SER A 16 25.05 12.09 -2.12
C SER A 16 24.79 13.13 -1.02
N ARG A 17 23.89 14.09 -1.27
CA ARG A 17 23.52 15.11 -0.27
C ARG A 17 22.71 14.49 0.87
N ALA A 18 21.72 13.68 0.54
CA ALA A 18 20.91 12.95 1.51
C ALA A 18 21.78 11.94 2.29
N TRP A 19 22.65 11.20 1.61
CA TRP A 19 23.60 10.28 2.25
C TRP A 19 24.49 10.96 3.31
N ASN A 20 25.06 12.13 2.97
CA ASN A 20 25.88 12.90 3.90
C ASN A 20 25.08 13.42 5.12
N PHE A 21 23.80 13.73 4.93
CA PHE A 21 22.91 14.11 6.03
C PHE A 21 22.64 12.93 6.97
N PHE A 22 22.34 11.75 6.41
CA PHE A 22 22.06 10.54 7.20
C PHE A 22 23.26 10.10 8.04
N GLN A 23 24.48 10.10 7.48
CA GLN A 23 25.70 9.76 8.22
C GLN A 23 25.98 10.68 9.41
N ARG A 24 25.55 11.94 9.34
CA ARG A 24 25.76 12.95 10.40
C ARG A 24 24.63 13.00 11.42
N SER A 25 23.55 12.26 11.19
CA SER A 25 22.38 12.21 12.06
C SER A 25 22.35 10.85 12.77
N ASP A 26 21.96 10.81 14.04
CA ASP A 26 21.66 9.56 14.76
C ASP A 26 20.31 8.94 14.32
N ARG A 27 19.96 9.13 13.05
CA ARG A 27 18.78 8.54 12.42
C ARG A 27 19.18 7.21 11.84
N ASN A 28 19.37 6.22 12.70
CA ASN A 28 19.23 4.83 12.29
C ASN A 28 17.82 4.67 11.71
N SER A 29 17.75 4.26 10.44
CA SER A 29 16.56 4.14 9.58
C SER A 29 15.20 4.18 10.29
N LYS A 30 14.35 5.15 9.89
CA LYS A 30 12.91 5.12 10.18
C LYS A 30 12.21 4.24 9.13
N GLY A 31 11.01 3.76 9.45
CA GLY A 31 10.21 2.94 8.53
C GLY A 31 9.96 3.65 7.19
N GLU A 32 10.00 2.88 6.11
CA GLU A 32 9.83 3.32 4.73
C GLU A 32 8.77 2.46 4.03
N HIS A 33 8.28 2.93 2.88
CA HIS A 33 7.29 2.21 2.07
C HIS A 33 7.56 2.41 0.57
N GLY A 34 6.75 1.78 -0.29
CA GLY A 34 6.88 1.87 -1.76
C GLY A 34 7.63 0.69 -2.40
N PHE A 35 7.93 -0.34 -1.61
CA PHE A 35 8.40 -1.63 -2.09
C PHE A 35 7.27 -2.38 -2.85
N PRO A 36 7.59 -3.47 -3.57
CA PRO A 36 6.57 -4.25 -4.27
C PRO A 36 5.41 -4.65 -3.34
N PRO A 37 4.14 -4.50 -3.79
CA PRO A 37 2.96 -4.75 -2.95
C PRO A 37 2.79 -6.21 -2.54
N LYS A 38 3.55 -7.14 -3.14
CA LYS A 38 3.61 -8.55 -2.75
C LYS A 38 4.27 -8.77 -1.38
N ASN A 39 5.00 -7.79 -0.85
CA ASN A 39 5.56 -7.88 0.49
C ASN A 39 4.46 -7.58 1.53
N PRO A 40 4.20 -8.48 2.50
CA PRO A 40 3.19 -8.26 3.54
C PRO A 40 3.36 -6.98 4.35
N ASP A 41 4.58 -6.47 4.51
CA ASP A 41 4.84 -5.21 5.22
C ASP A 41 4.29 -3.98 4.46
N MET A 42 3.97 -4.13 3.17
CA MET A 42 3.32 -3.11 2.34
C MET A 42 1.79 -3.24 2.30
N HIS A 43 1.22 -4.25 2.95
CA HIS A 43 -0.22 -4.45 2.94
C HIS A 43 -0.92 -3.39 3.82
N GLY A 44 -2.08 -2.92 3.33
CA GLY A 44 -3.01 -2.14 4.14
C GLY A 44 -3.91 -3.01 5.01
N ILE A 45 -4.63 -2.37 5.93
CA ILE A 45 -5.69 -3.01 6.71
C ILE A 45 -7.04 -2.84 6.00
N PHE A 46 -7.92 -3.83 6.16
CA PHE A 46 -9.31 -3.76 5.71
C PHE A 46 -10.25 -4.30 6.78
N TYR A 47 -11.22 -3.48 7.20
CA TYR A 47 -12.31 -3.85 8.09
C TYR A 47 -13.60 -3.26 7.53
N ALA A 48 -14.67 -4.05 7.55
CA ALA A 48 -15.98 -3.64 7.07
C ALA A 48 -17.05 -4.05 8.08
N PHE A 49 -18.00 -3.16 8.34
CA PHE A 49 -19.08 -3.36 9.28
C PHE A 49 -20.33 -2.62 8.82
N GLY A 50 -21.49 -3.27 8.88
CA GLY A 50 -22.76 -2.70 8.48
C GLY A 50 -23.68 -3.73 7.82
N PRO A 51 -24.93 -3.35 7.50
CA PRO A 51 -25.95 -4.26 6.99
C PRO A 51 -25.64 -4.86 5.61
N ALA A 52 -24.74 -4.23 4.85
CA ALA A 52 -24.26 -4.74 3.56
C ALA A 52 -23.19 -5.83 3.69
N PHE A 53 -22.66 -6.07 4.90
CA PHE A 53 -21.59 -7.04 5.16
C PHE A 53 -22.06 -8.18 6.06
N ARG A 54 -21.46 -9.36 5.89
CA ARG A 54 -21.71 -10.50 6.77
C ARG A 54 -21.00 -10.30 8.11
N GLU A 55 -21.71 -10.53 9.20
CA GLU A 55 -21.14 -10.43 10.54
C GLU A 55 -20.12 -11.56 10.82
N GLY A 56 -19.03 -11.23 11.51
CA GLY A 56 -18.03 -12.20 11.97
C GLY A 56 -17.21 -12.88 10.86
N LEU A 57 -17.33 -12.44 9.61
CA LEU A 57 -16.60 -13.04 8.49
C LEU A 57 -15.15 -12.55 8.45
N THR A 58 -14.21 -13.50 8.38
CA THR A 58 -12.80 -13.24 8.04
C THR A 58 -12.52 -13.73 6.63
N ILE A 59 -11.85 -12.90 5.82
CA ILE A 59 -11.50 -13.20 4.44
C ILE A 59 -9.97 -13.21 4.25
N PRO A 60 -9.43 -13.90 3.22
CA PRO A 60 -8.04 -13.73 2.80
C PRO A 60 -7.74 -12.28 2.38
N ALA A 61 -6.44 -11.94 2.31
CA ALA A 61 -6.01 -10.68 1.72
C ALA A 61 -6.44 -10.58 0.24
N PHE A 62 -6.72 -9.35 -0.21
CA PHE A 62 -7.16 -9.04 -1.57
C PHE A 62 -6.58 -7.70 -2.04
N GLU A 63 -6.69 -7.42 -3.33
CA GLU A 63 -6.17 -6.19 -3.92
C GLU A 63 -7.12 -5.01 -3.66
N ASN A 64 -6.56 -3.85 -3.29
CA ASN A 64 -7.35 -2.66 -2.95
C ASN A 64 -8.15 -2.08 -4.12
N ILE A 65 -7.86 -2.49 -5.36
CA ILE A 65 -8.62 -2.11 -6.56
C ILE A 65 -10.10 -2.50 -6.44
N HIS A 66 -10.42 -3.55 -5.67
CA HIS A 66 -11.79 -4.01 -5.47
C HIS A 66 -12.61 -3.15 -4.49
N ILE A 67 -11.98 -2.22 -3.77
CA ILE A 67 -12.68 -1.35 -2.81
C ILE A 67 -13.66 -0.42 -3.51
N TYR A 68 -13.28 0.15 -4.64
CA TYR A 68 -14.13 1.11 -5.34
C TYR A 68 -15.43 0.46 -5.88
N PRO A 69 -15.37 -0.66 -6.64
CA PRO A 69 -16.58 -1.37 -7.07
C PRO A 69 -17.48 -1.79 -5.89
N LEU A 70 -16.88 -2.26 -4.79
CA LEU A 70 -17.62 -2.61 -3.57
C LEU A 70 -18.39 -1.41 -3.00
N VAL A 71 -17.77 -0.23 -2.95
CA VAL A 71 -18.44 1.00 -2.46
C VAL A 71 -19.55 1.42 -3.42
N CYS A 72 -19.35 1.34 -4.74
CA CYS A 72 -20.41 1.61 -5.70
C CYS A 72 -21.61 0.68 -5.50
N GLU A 73 -21.39 -0.62 -5.33
CA GLU A 73 -22.45 -1.60 -5.09
C GLU A 73 -23.25 -1.27 -3.82
N ILE A 74 -22.58 -0.92 -2.71
CA ILE A 74 -23.23 -0.55 -1.45
C ILE A 74 -24.08 0.72 -1.61
N LEU A 75 -23.64 1.66 -2.44
CA LEU A 75 -24.33 2.94 -2.68
C LEU A 75 -25.37 2.86 -3.81
N GLY A 76 -25.49 1.72 -4.51
CA GLY A 76 -26.37 1.58 -5.67
C GLY A 76 -25.93 2.43 -6.87
N LEU A 77 -24.62 2.61 -7.05
CA LEU A 77 -24.01 3.37 -8.15
C LEU A 77 -23.48 2.42 -9.22
N ASP A 78 -23.51 2.88 -10.47
CA ASP A 78 -22.83 2.18 -11.56
C ASP A 78 -21.31 2.22 -11.34
N THR A 79 -20.64 1.11 -11.65
CA THR A 79 -19.17 1.07 -11.70
C THR A 79 -18.74 1.57 -13.10
N PRO A 80 -17.81 2.54 -13.22
CA PRO A 80 -17.27 2.94 -14.50
C PRO A 80 -16.66 1.73 -15.22
N GLU A 81 -16.88 1.64 -16.53
CA GLU A 81 -16.10 0.74 -17.38
C GLU A 81 -14.65 1.23 -17.44
N GLU A 82 -13.69 0.29 -17.49
CA GLU A 82 -12.25 0.59 -17.61
C GLU A 82 -11.89 1.36 -18.89
#